data_AF-A0A7M7LQC1-F1
#
_entry.id   AF-A0A7M7LQC1-F1
#
_cell.length_a   1.000
_cell.length_b   1.000
_cell.length_c   1.000
_cell.angle_alpha   90.00
_cell.angle_beta   90.00
_cell.angle_gamma   90.00
#
_symmetry.space_group_name_H-M   'P 1'
#
loop_
_entity.id
_entity.type
_entity.pdbx_description
1 polymer ?
#
loop_
_entity_poly.entity_id
_entity_poly.type
_entity_poly.pdbx_seq_one_letter_code
_entity_poly.pdbx_strand_id
1 'polypeptide(L)'
;MIMLLSRLGLVTSKLCKINRTSLLLLQRYMSKKSVDLEKPIEYSSSSAAQWKAEYTRSPPSEMVWYTPYVVSGSVAIFMLYFCVLREENDLDEMIYQPLPETLQGIEKAFPNVDFYTKPDYVKYHEDREKERKAKLLR
;
A
#
# COMPACT_ATOMS: atom_id res chain seq x y z
N MET A 1 -65.97 45.67 18.69
CA MET A 1 -64.57 46.10 18.88
C MET A 1 -64.44 46.40 20.37
N ILE A 2 -63.92 45.59 21.28
CA ILE A 2 -62.73 44.75 21.28
C ILE A 2 -62.99 43.64 22.33
N MET A 3 -63.29 42.42 21.89
CA MET A 3 -63.03 41.20 22.67
C MET A 3 -61.67 40.72 22.18
N LEU A 4 -60.58 41.17 22.82
CA LEU A 4 -59.24 40.67 22.52
C LEU A 4 -58.58 40.18 23.80
N LEU A 5 -58.61 38.85 23.93
CA LEU A 5 -57.57 38.00 24.51
C LEU A 5 -56.84 38.60 25.72
N SER A 6 -57.46 38.52 26.88
CA SER A 6 -56.72 38.40 28.13
C SER A 6 -56.97 36.98 28.63
N ARG A 7 -55.88 36.24 28.91
CA ARG A 7 -55.81 34.84 29.36
C ARG A 7 -55.46 33.82 28.26
N LEU A 8 -54.44 34.10 27.44
CA LEU A 8 -53.50 33.02 27.11
C LEU A 8 -52.67 32.78 28.38
N GLY A 9 -53.05 31.75 29.13
CA GLY A 9 -52.23 31.28 30.24
C GLY A 9 -50.85 30.93 29.73
N LEU A 10 -49.82 31.43 30.42
CA LEU A 10 -48.41 31.03 30.28
C LEU A 10 -48.29 29.51 30.43
N VAL A 11 -48.41 28.77 29.34
CA VAL A 11 -47.99 27.36 29.24
C VAL A 11 -46.72 27.31 28.40
N THR A 12 -45.66 27.90 28.92
CA THR A 12 -44.30 27.75 28.34
C THR A 12 -43.26 27.54 29.45
N SER A 13 -43.50 26.59 30.36
CA SER A 13 -42.48 26.10 31.29
C SER A 13 -42.28 24.58 31.22
N LYS A 14 -42.46 24.04 30.01
CA LYS A 14 -41.91 22.73 29.60
C LYS A 14 -41.12 22.87 28.30
N LEU A 15 -40.47 24.02 28.08
CA LEU A 15 -39.45 24.15 27.05
C LEU A 15 -38.28 23.25 27.42
N CYS A 16 -38.23 22.13 26.72
CA CYS A 16 -37.09 21.25 26.48
C CYS A 16 -36.03 21.27 27.59
N LYS A 17 -36.07 20.27 28.48
CA LYS A 17 -34.85 19.84 29.18
C LYS A 17 -33.91 19.26 28.12
N ILE A 18 -33.28 20.13 27.33
CA ILE A 18 -32.17 19.76 26.45
C ILE A 18 -31.13 19.17 27.39
N ASN A 19 -30.82 17.90 27.18
CA ASN A 19 -29.85 17.19 27.98
C ASN A 19 -28.53 17.96 27.88
N ARG A 20 -27.95 18.39 29.02
CA ARG A 20 -26.70 19.18 29.01
C ARG A 20 -25.59 18.44 28.25
N THR A 21 -25.65 17.11 28.22
CA THR A 21 -24.73 16.26 27.46
C THR A 21 -24.83 16.46 25.95
N SER A 22 -26.03 16.62 25.38
CA SER A 22 -26.20 16.85 23.93
C SER A 22 -25.75 18.25 23.51
N LEU A 23 -25.96 19.25 24.38
CA LEU A 23 -25.50 20.62 24.13
C LEU A 23 -23.97 20.73 24.23
N LEU A 24 -23.35 20.04 25.19
CA LEU A 24 -21.88 19.96 25.30
C LEU A 24 -21.25 19.21 24.12
N LEU A 25 -21.88 18.14 23.61
CA LEU A 25 -21.41 17.44 22.41
C LEU A 25 -21.51 18.32 21.16
N LEU A 26 -22.59 19.08 21.00
CA LEU A 26 -22.75 20.02 19.89
C LEU A 26 -21.73 21.17 19.97
N GLN A 27 -21.47 21.69 21.18
CA GLN A 27 -20.45 22.72 21.42
C GLN A 27 -19.04 22.21 21.09
N ARG A 28 -18.74 20.94 21.39
CA ARG A 28 -17.46 20.30 21.05
C ARG A 28 -17.30 20.09 19.54
N TYR A 29 -18.39 19.74 18.86
CA TYR A 29 -18.43 19.60 17.40
C TYR A 29 -18.27 20.94 16.68
N MET A 30 -18.89 22.00 17.19
CA MET A 30 -18.75 23.37 16.67
C MET A 30 -17.39 24.00 17.02
N SER A 31 -16.74 23.56 18.10
CA SER A 31 -15.36 23.92 18.44
C SER A 31 -14.32 23.08 17.67
N LYS A 32 -14.63 22.65 16.45
CA LYS A 32 -13.64 22.08 15.54
C LYS A 32 -12.78 23.24 15.04
N LYS A 33 -11.61 23.43 15.67
CA LYS A 33 -10.63 24.48 15.37
C LYS A 33 -10.37 24.49 13.86
N SER A 34 -10.66 25.60 13.18
CA SER A 34 -10.29 25.81 11.79
C SER A 34 -8.78 25.63 11.66
N VAL A 35 -8.36 24.69 10.83
CA VAL A 35 -6.93 24.42 10.60
C VAL A 35 -6.36 25.65 9.90
N ASP A 36 -5.44 26.32 10.58
CA ASP A 36 -4.67 27.43 10.02
C ASP A 36 -3.67 26.83 9.00
N LEU A 37 -3.92 27.07 7.71
CA LEU A 37 -3.11 26.50 6.61
C LEU A 37 -1.76 27.18 6.45
N GLU A 38 -1.53 28.32 7.11
CA GLU A 38 -0.28 29.08 7.02
C GLU A 38 0.79 28.59 7.99
N LYS A 39 0.43 27.70 8.93
CA LYS A 39 1.36 27.17 9.94
C LYS A 39 1.49 25.65 9.85
N PRO A 40 2.67 25.09 10.15
CA PRO A 40 2.85 23.65 10.27
C PRO A 40 1.88 23.04 11.28
N ILE A 41 1.23 21.95 10.89
CA ILE A 41 0.29 21.23 11.76
C ILE A 41 1.08 20.39 12.77
N GLU A 42 0.82 20.60 14.06
CA GLU A 42 1.40 19.78 15.12
C GLU A 42 0.82 18.36 15.09
N TYR A 43 1.68 17.34 15.04
CA TYR A 43 1.26 15.93 14.93
C TYR A 43 0.26 15.51 16.01
N SER A 44 0.52 15.85 17.28
CA SER A 44 -0.34 15.49 18.43
C SER A 44 -1.76 16.05 18.32
N SER A 45 -1.93 17.18 17.64
CA SER A 45 -3.22 17.83 17.39
C SER A 45 -3.89 17.38 16.09
N SER A 46 -3.15 16.69 15.23
CA SER A 46 -3.60 16.30 13.90
C SER A 46 -4.51 15.06 13.93
N SER A 47 -5.35 14.92 12.90
CA SER A 47 -6.14 13.70 12.69
C SER A 47 -5.27 12.45 12.52
N ALA A 48 -3.99 12.60 12.14
CA ALA A 48 -3.06 11.49 12.01
C ALA A 48 -2.69 10.86 13.36
N ALA A 49 -2.65 11.64 14.45
CA ALA A 49 -2.42 11.09 15.79
C ALA A 49 -3.60 10.25 16.31
N GLN A 50 -4.81 10.47 15.78
CA GLN A 50 -6.00 9.68 16.11
C GLN A 50 -6.11 8.42 15.23
N TRP A 51 -5.26 8.27 14.21
CA TRP A 51 -5.29 7.13 13.30
C TRP A 51 -4.74 5.89 14.00
N LYS A 52 -5.60 4.90 14.23
CA LYS A 52 -5.19 3.61 14.81
C LYS A 52 -4.52 2.75 13.75
N ALA A 53 -3.46 2.02 14.13
CA ALA A 53 -2.79 1.05 13.25
C ALA A 53 -3.76 -0.02 12.72
N GLU A 54 -4.81 -0.34 13.47
CA GLU A 54 -5.90 -1.23 13.06
C GLU A 54 -6.55 -0.79 11.74
N TYR A 55 -6.79 0.50 11.55
CA TYR A 55 -7.42 1.02 10.33
C TYR A 55 -6.57 0.84 9.07
N THR A 56 -5.25 0.71 9.21
CA THR A 56 -4.34 0.38 8.10
C THR A 56 -4.22 -1.13 7.91
N ARG A 57 -4.28 -1.90 9.01
CA ARG A 57 -4.03 -3.35 8.99
C ARG A 57 -5.23 -4.16 8.51
N SER A 58 -6.44 -3.81 8.93
CA SER A 58 -7.65 -4.52 8.55
C SER A 58 -8.24 -3.93 7.28
N PRO A 59 -8.64 -4.74 6.29
CA PRO A 59 -9.39 -4.25 5.16
C PRO A 59 -10.69 -3.59 5.66
N PRO A 60 -11.17 -2.53 5.00
CA PRO A 60 -12.48 -1.95 5.31
C PRO A 60 -13.55 -3.04 5.22
N SER A 61 -14.45 -3.08 6.21
CA SER A 61 -15.58 -4.03 6.22
C SER A 61 -16.49 -3.92 5.00
N GLU A 62 -16.43 -2.78 4.31
CA GLU A 62 -17.23 -2.43 3.13
C GLU A 62 -16.59 -2.85 1.80
N MET A 63 -15.50 -3.62 1.83
CA MET A 63 -14.85 -4.09 0.60
C MET A 63 -15.73 -5.10 -0.13
N VAL A 64 -15.88 -4.92 -1.44
CA VAL A 64 -16.65 -5.85 -2.27
C VAL A 64 -15.88 -7.14 -2.48
N TRP A 65 -16.55 -8.29 -2.38
CA TRP A 65 -15.94 -9.62 -2.43
C TRP A 65 -15.16 -9.92 -3.72
N TYR A 66 -15.53 -9.27 -4.84
CA TYR A 66 -14.85 -9.50 -6.12
C TYR A 66 -13.57 -8.69 -6.31
N THR A 67 -13.31 -7.70 -5.45
CA THR A 67 -12.15 -6.81 -5.56
C THR A 67 -10.81 -7.57 -5.65
N PRO A 68 -10.49 -8.53 -4.76
CA PRO A 68 -9.23 -9.27 -4.86
C PRO A 68 -9.14 -10.08 -6.17
N TYR A 69 -10.23 -10.67 -6.65
CA TYR A 69 -10.22 -11.49 -7.86
C TYR A 69 -9.98 -10.66 -9.13
N VAL A 70 -10.57 -9.47 -9.22
CA VAL A 70 -10.35 -8.57 -10.37
C VAL A 70 -8.89 -8.09 -10.39
N VAL A 71 -8.33 -7.73 -9.24
CA VAL A 71 -6.94 -7.30 -9.12
C VAL A 71 -5.99 -8.47 -9.43
N SER A 72 -6.22 -9.64 -8.87
CA SER A 72 -5.42 -10.82 -9.18
C SER A 72 -5.51 -11.22 -10.65
N GLY A 73 -6.70 -11.11 -11.26
CA GLY A 73 -6.90 -11.40 -12.68
C GLY A 73 -6.13 -10.45 -13.59
N SER A 74 -6.16 -9.14 -13.33
CA SER A 74 -5.42 -8.17 -14.14
C SER A 74 -3.90 -8.37 -14.01
N VAL A 75 -3.40 -8.60 -12.79
CA VAL A 75 -1.99 -8.91 -12.55
C VAL A 75 -1.59 -10.22 -13.21
N ALA A 76 -2.43 -11.26 -13.15
CA ALA A 76 -2.17 -12.55 -13.79
C ALA A 76 -2.08 -12.42 -15.32
N ILE A 77 -2.96 -11.62 -15.94
CA ILE A 77 -2.91 -11.36 -17.38
C ILE A 77 -1.63 -10.60 -17.75
N PHE A 78 -1.24 -9.59 -16.94
CA PHE A 78 0.04 -8.90 -17.14
C PHE A 78 1.22 -9.86 -17.02
N MET A 79 1.25 -10.73 -16.01
CA MET A 79 2.32 -11.72 -15.84
C MET A 79 2.35 -12.72 -17.00
N LEU A 80 1.19 -13.21 -17.45
CA LEU A 80 1.11 -14.11 -18.60
C LEU A 80 1.66 -13.44 -19.87
N TYR A 81 1.36 -12.16 -20.07
CA TYR A 81 1.93 -11.38 -21.16
C TYR A 81 3.45 -11.27 -21.06
N PHE A 82 3.99 -10.85 -19.92
CA PHE A 82 5.42 -10.62 -19.76
C PHE A 82 6.27 -11.91 -19.70
N CYS A 83 5.74 -12.98 -19.13
CA CYS A 83 6.51 -14.20 -18.89
C CYS A 83 6.37 -15.25 -19.99
N VAL A 84 5.29 -15.23 -20.79
CA VAL A 84 4.97 -16.33 -21.73
C VAL A 84 4.65 -15.84 -23.13
N LEU A 85 3.76 -14.87 -23.29
CA LEU A 85 3.27 -14.44 -24.61
C LEU A 85 4.18 -13.44 -25.30
N ARG A 86 4.98 -12.69 -24.53
CA ARG A 86 6.02 -11.84 -25.09
C ARG A 86 7.12 -12.74 -25.63
N GLU A 87 7.44 -12.57 -26.90
CA GLU A 87 8.61 -13.17 -27.55
C GLU A 87 9.86 -12.89 -26.70
N GLU A 88 10.77 -13.86 -26.55
CA GLU A 88 12.01 -13.65 -25.78
C GLU A 88 12.66 -12.36 -26.27
N ASN A 89 12.87 -11.43 -25.33
CA ASN A 89 13.34 -10.11 -25.70
C ASN A 89 14.85 -10.24 -25.93
N ASP A 90 15.44 -9.58 -26.93
CA ASP A 90 16.91 -9.62 -27.17
C ASP A 90 17.74 -9.38 -25.88
N LEU A 91 17.17 -8.64 -24.92
CA LEU A 91 17.73 -8.42 -23.59
C LEU A 91 17.91 -9.70 -22.77
N ASP A 92 16.98 -10.66 -22.85
CA ASP A 92 17.07 -11.93 -22.15
C ASP A 92 18.25 -12.74 -22.70
N GLU A 93 18.45 -12.75 -24.02
CA GLU A 93 19.63 -13.36 -24.64
C GLU A 93 20.93 -12.64 -24.25
N MET A 94 20.90 -11.30 -24.21
CA MET A 94 22.04 -10.48 -23.76
C MET A 94 22.39 -10.66 -22.27
N ILE A 95 21.46 -11.10 -21.43
CA ILE A 95 21.71 -11.38 -20.00
C ILE A 95 22.53 -12.68 -19.82
N TYR A 96 22.41 -13.64 -20.75
CA TYR A 96 23.22 -14.86 -20.71
C TYR A 96 24.66 -14.64 -21.21
N GLN A 97 24.91 -13.54 -21.89
CA GLN A 97 26.26 -13.15 -22.30
C GLN A 97 27.05 -12.62 -21.09
N PRO A 98 28.38 -12.80 -21.07
CA PRO A 98 29.20 -12.25 -20.00
C PRO A 98 29.08 -10.71 -20.00
N LEU A 99 28.96 -10.15 -18.80
CA LEU A 99 28.81 -8.71 -18.55
C LEU A 99 29.76 -7.78 -19.36
N PRO A 100 31.05 -8.12 -19.57
CA PRO A 100 31.94 -7.30 -20.40
C PRO A 100 31.57 -7.25 -21.89
N GLU A 101 30.93 -8.29 -22.43
CA GLU A 101 30.43 -8.29 -23.82
C GLU A 101 29.20 -7.39 -23.96
N THR A 102 28.33 -7.38 -22.96
CA THR A 102 27.11 -6.56 -22.92
C THR A 102 27.40 -5.08 -22.66
N LEU A 103 28.35 -4.77 -21.77
CA LEU A 103 28.67 -3.42 -21.30
C LEU A 103 30.14 -3.07 -21.56
N GLN A 104 30.36 -2.38 -22.68
CA GLN A 104 31.70 -1.98 -23.11
C GLN A 104 32.40 -1.11 -22.04
N GLY A 105 33.59 -1.53 -21.60
CA GLY A 105 34.44 -0.76 -20.69
C GLY A 105 34.31 -1.11 -19.20
N ILE A 106 33.46 -2.06 -18.82
CA ILE A 106 33.36 -2.54 -17.42
C ILE A 106 34.68 -3.14 -16.91
N GLU A 107 35.41 -3.84 -17.77
CA GLU A 107 36.72 -4.44 -17.41
C GLU A 107 37.73 -3.38 -16.95
N LYS A 108 37.64 -2.16 -17.50
CA LYS A 108 38.51 -1.04 -17.10
C LYS A 108 38.14 -0.50 -15.72
N ALA A 109 36.86 -0.51 -15.37
CA ALA A 109 36.37 -0.05 -14.07
C ALA A 109 36.69 -1.06 -12.96
N PHE A 110 36.69 -2.36 -13.28
CA PHE A 110 36.89 -3.45 -12.33
C PHE A 110 37.99 -4.42 -12.79
N PRO A 111 39.26 -4.02 -12.74
CA PRO A 111 40.38 -4.84 -13.26
C PRO A 111 40.66 -6.10 -12.44
N ASN A 112 40.20 -6.17 -11.19
CA ASN A 112 40.44 -7.30 -10.28
C ASN A 112 39.30 -8.33 -10.28
N VAL A 113 38.27 -8.14 -11.10
CA VAL A 113 37.11 -9.03 -11.17
C VAL A 113 37.20 -9.82 -12.47
N ASP A 114 37.24 -11.13 -12.35
CA ASP A 114 37.12 -12.02 -13.50
C ASP A 114 35.64 -12.29 -13.78
N PHE A 115 35.16 -11.74 -14.89
CA PHE A 115 33.76 -11.84 -15.31
C PHE A 115 33.44 -13.13 -16.08
N TYR A 116 34.45 -13.87 -16.52
CA TYR A 116 34.29 -15.07 -17.33
C TYR A 116 34.28 -16.35 -16.49
N THR A 117 34.84 -16.29 -15.28
CA THR A 117 34.87 -17.44 -14.37
C THR A 117 33.51 -17.65 -13.71
N LYS A 118 32.96 -18.87 -13.86
CA LYS A 118 31.74 -19.29 -13.14
C LYS A 118 31.99 -19.25 -11.63
N PRO A 119 31.06 -18.72 -10.83
CA PRO A 119 31.23 -18.68 -9.38
C PRO A 119 31.18 -20.09 -8.76
N ASP A 120 31.91 -20.28 -7.65
CA ASP A 120 32.15 -21.60 -7.04
C ASP A 120 30.87 -22.37 -6.68
N TYR A 121 29.80 -21.67 -6.29
CA TYR A 121 28.51 -22.29 -5.95
C TYR A 121 27.85 -22.97 -7.16
N VAL A 122 27.99 -22.40 -8.37
CA VAL A 122 27.45 -23.00 -9.60
C VAL A 122 28.22 -24.28 -9.93
N LYS A 123 29.55 -24.21 -9.87
CA LYS A 123 30.43 -25.36 -10.11
C LYS A 123 30.12 -26.52 -9.15
N TYR A 124 29.94 -26.21 -7.86
CA TYR A 124 29.56 -27.21 -6.85
C TYR A 124 28.27 -27.95 -7.22
N HIS A 125 27.22 -27.23 -7.62
CA HIS A 125 25.95 -27.86 -7.97
C HIS A 125 26.03 -28.70 -9.24
N GLU A 126 26.74 -28.22 -10.28
CA GLU A 126 26.97 -28.97 -11.52
C GLU A 126 27.69 -30.30 -11.24
N ASP A 127 28.74 -30.28 -10.43
CA ASP A 127 29.53 -31.47 -10.11
C ASP A 127 28.71 -32.48 -9.28
N ARG A 128 27.90 -31.99 -8.34
CA ARG A 128 26.95 -32.83 -7.58
C ARG A 128 25.86 -33.46 -8.43
N GLU A 129 25.43 -32.80 -9.50
CA GLU A 129 24.50 -33.39 -10.46
C GLU A 129 25.17 -34.45 -11.33
N LYS A 130 26.40 -34.21 -11.81
CA LYS A 130 27.18 -35.21 -12.54
C LYS A 130 27.39 -36.47 -11.70
N GLU A 131 27.74 -36.32 -10.42
CA GLU A 131 27.85 -37.43 -9.47
C GLU A 131 26.55 -38.23 -9.32
N ARG A 132 25.41 -37.54 -9.17
CA ARG A 132 24.09 -38.18 -9.05
C ARG A 132 23.73 -38.94 -10.32
N LYS A 133 23.95 -38.35 -11.50
CA LYS A 133 23.73 -39.00 -12.80
C LYS A 133 24.63 -40.21 -12.99
N ALA A 134 25.91 -40.10 -12.63
CA ALA A 134 26.85 -41.21 -12.70
C ALA A 134 26.48 -42.37 -11.77
N LYS A 135 25.84 -42.11 -10.63
CA LYS A 135 25.33 -43.14 -9.73
C LYS A 135 24.07 -43.83 -10.24
N LEU A 136 23.23 -43.13 -11.01
CA LEU A 136 22.02 -43.70 -11.62
C LEU A 136 22.31 -44.57 -12.84
N LEU A 137 23.44 -44.31 -13.52
CA LEU A 137 23.90 -45.04 -14.70
C LEU A 137 24.78 -46.26 -14.37
N ARG A 138 25.11 -46.47 -13.10
CA ARG A 138 25.82 -47.65 -12.58
C ARG A 138 24.83 -48.63 -11.97
#